data_AF-A0A423IX44-F1
#
_entry.id   AF-A0A423IX44-F1
#
_cell.length_a   1.000
_cell.length_b   1.000
_cell.length_c   1.000
_cell.angle_alpha   90.00
_cell.angle_beta   90.00
_cell.angle_gamma   90.00
#
_symmetry.space_group_name_H-M   'P 1'
#
loop_
_entity.id
_entity.type
_entity.pdbx_description
1 polymer ?
#
loop_
_entity_poly.entity_id
_entity_poly.type
_entity_poly.pdbx_seq_one_letter_code
_entity_poly.pdbx_strand_id
1 'polypeptide(L)'
;MAVLLCGLLIAVAIIVVEVLDRAPDVSKKSPSGQYIIESVPASSLLTPRDFVYLRFTDLNNPNQVYRTPLFSELELDMRADEDEKTVGVVFIEFDKSSKAFTLGLSSPKKHWLNFFISNTPYRVLEN
;
A
#
# COMPACT_ATOMS: atom_id res chain seq x y z
N MET A 1 31.41 5.21 15.14
CA MET A 1 30.30 4.24 15.10
C MET A 1 28.93 4.91 15.26
N ALA A 2 28.66 5.64 16.33
CA ALA A 2 27.35 6.29 16.54
C ALA A 2 26.94 7.28 15.41
N VAL A 3 27.84 8.16 14.98
CA VAL A 3 27.55 9.14 13.91
C VAL A 3 27.18 8.47 12.58
N LEU A 4 27.89 7.39 12.22
CA LEU A 4 27.61 6.63 11.00
C LEU A 4 26.26 5.90 11.09
N LEU A 5 25.94 5.34 12.26
CA LEU A 5 24.65 4.68 12.49
C LEU A 5 23.49 5.69 12.43
N CYS A 6 23.63 6.85 13.07
CA CYS A 6 22.64 7.93 12.98
C CYS A 6 22.46 8.40 11.53
N GLY A 7 23.56 8.57 10.79
CA GLY A 7 23.52 8.92 9.37
C GLY A 7 22.76 7.89 8.53
N LEU A 8 23.00 6.59 8.77
CA LEU A 8 22.28 5.51 8.08
C LEU A 8 20.78 5.51 8.41
N LEU A 9 20.41 5.69 9.68
CA LEU A 9 19.00 5.75 10.09
C LEU A 9 18.28 6.95 9.47
N ILE A 10 18.94 8.12 9.40
CA ILE A 10 18.41 9.30 8.74
C ILE A 10 18.23 9.04 7.24
N ALA A 11 19.21 8.42 6.58
CA ALA A 11 19.10 8.07 5.17
C ALA A 11 17.93 7.12 4.89
N VAL A 12 17.75 6.08 5.72
CA VAL A 12 16.60 5.17 5.62
C VAL A 12 15.28 5.91 5.83
N ALA A 13 15.21 6.80 6.83
CA ALA A 13 14.01 7.58 7.10
C ALA A 13 13.65 8.50 5.92
N ILE A 14 14.64 9.15 5.30
CA ILE A 14 14.43 9.98 4.10
C ILE A 14 13.86 9.13 2.96
N ILE A 15 14.46 7.97 2.67
CA ILE A 15 13.97 7.07 1.61
C ILE A 15 12.52 6.64 1.87
N VAL A 16 12.18 6.32 3.13
CA VAL A 16 10.81 5.95 3.51
C VAL A 16 9.85 7.12 3.28
N VAL A 17 10.19 8.33 3.72
CA VAL A 17 9.36 9.52 3.53
C VAL A 17 9.15 9.81 2.04
N GLU A 18 10.21 9.75 1.23
CA GLU A 18 10.13 9.93 -0.22
C GLU A 18 9.20 8.91 -0.91
N VAL A 19 9.15 7.67 -0.42
CA VAL A 19 8.23 6.64 -0.93
C VAL A 19 6.78 6.90 -0.49
N LEU A 20 6.57 7.42 0.71
CA LEU A 20 5.24 7.72 1.24
C LEU A 20 4.61 8.96 0.60
N ASP A 21 5.40 9.98 0.33
CA ASP A 21 4.97 11.24 -0.29
C ASP A 21 4.89 11.16 -1.82
N ARG A 22 5.23 10.00 -2.39
CA ARG A 22 5.26 9.83 -3.84
C ARG A 22 3.86 9.95 -4.46
N ALA A 23 3.84 10.55 -5.66
CA ALA A 23 2.66 10.56 -6.49
C ALA A 23 2.29 9.13 -6.94
N PRO A 24 0.99 8.81 -7.04
CA PRO A 24 0.55 7.53 -7.56
C PRO A 24 0.72 7.46 -9.08
N ASP A 25 1.01 6.28 -9.60
CA ASP A 25 1.01 6.04 -11.06
C ASP A 25 -0.42 5.90 -11.59
N VAL A 26 -1.32 5.35 -10.76
CA VAL A 26 -2.73 5.17 -11.08
C VAL A 26 -3.58 5.59 -9.88
N SER A 27 -4.62 6.36 -10.14
CA SER A 27 -5.63 6.75 -9.14
C SER A 27 -7.03 6.45 -9.68
N LYS A 28 -7.84 5.76 -8.89
CA LYS A 28 -9.22 5.39 -9.22
C LYS A 28 -10.15 5.77 -8.07
N LYS A 29 -11.36 6.20 -8.39
CA LYS A 29 -12.42 6.27 -7.38
C LYS A 29 -13.10 4.91 -7.29
N SER A 30 -13.50 4.54 -6.07
CA SER A 30 -14.37 3.40 -5.87
C SER A 30 -15.74 3.64 -6.53
N PRO A 31 -16.52 2.58 -6.84
CA PRO A 31 -17.87 2.71 -7.41
C PRO A 31 -18.81 3.67 -6.68
N SER A 32 -18.80 3.70 -5.34
CA SER A 32 -19.59 4.65 -4.56
C SER A 32 -19.05 6.08 -4.61
N GLY A 33 -17.79 6.23 -5.04
CA GLY A 33 -17.05 7.49 -4.98
C GLY A 33 -16.54 7.84 -3.59
N GLN A 34 -16.76 7.01 -2.57
CA GLN A 34 -16.30 7.27 -1.20
C GLN A 34 -14.78 7.15 -1.07
N TYR A 35 -14.15 6.21 -1.78
CA TYR A 35 -12.71 5.97 -1.64
C TYR A 35 -11.96 6.39 -2.89
N ILE A 36 -10.76 6.94 -2.69
CA ILE A 36 -9.72 6.98 -3.72
C ILE A 36 -8.80 5.78 -3.47
N ILE A 37 -8.56 5.00 -4.51
CA ILE A 37 -7.66 3.85 -4.54
C ILE A 37 -6.49 4.20 -5.46
N GLU A 38 -5.30 4.28 -4.88
CA GLU A 38 -4.08 4.70 -5.54
C GLU A 38 -3.05 3.59 -5.55
N SER A 39 -2.45 3.33 -6.71
CA SER A 39 -1.22 2.55 -6.81
C SER A 39 -0.02 3.48 -6.71
N VAL A 40 0.79 3.29 -5.68
CA VAL A 40 1.97 4.13 -5.43
C VAL A 40 3.24 3.31 -5.68
N PRO A 41 4.11 3.73 -6.62
CA PRO A 41 5.36 3.04 -6.87
C PRO A 41 6.28 3.15 -5.66
N ALA A 42 6.77 2.01 -5.17
CA ALA A 42 7.63 1.94 -4.00
C ALA A 42 9.10 1.69 -4.33
N SER A 43 9.48 1.74 -5.61
CA SER A 43 10.85 1.54 -6.06
C SER A 43 11.81 2.56 -5.46
N SER A 44 12.94 2.08 -4.94
CA SER A 44 13.92 2.90 -4.22
C SER A 44 15.27 2.18 -4.17
N LEU A 45 16.25 2.75 -3.47
CA LEU A 45 17.51 2.06 -3.18
C LEU A 45 17.29 0.81 -2.28
N LEU A 46 16.19 0.75 -1.54
CA LEU A 46 15.90 -0.30 -0.56
C LEU A 46 14.83 -1.30 -1.01
N THR A 47 14.31 -1.15 -2.23
CA THR A 47 13.20 -1.97 -2.78
C THR A 47 13.43 -2.29 -4.26
N PRO A 48 12.96 -3.44 -4.76
CA PRO A 48 12.94 -3.74 -6.19
C PRO A 48 12.14 -2.71 -7.01
N ARG A 49 12.39 -2.67 -8.33
CA ARG A 49 11.74 -1.70 -9.22
C ARG A 49 10.25 -1.93 -9.40
N ASP A 50 9.81 -3.18 -9.33
CA ASP A 50 8.44 -3.62 -9.55
C ASP A 50 7.60 -3.60 -8.26
N PHE A 51 8.07 -2.96 -7.19
CA PHE A 51 7.34 -2.93 -5.94
C PHE A 51 6.39 -1.73 -5.89
N VAL A 52 5.16 -2.00 -5.47
CA VAL A 52 4.09 -1.00 -5.25
C VAL A 52 3.41 -1.27 -3.91
N TYR A 53 2.66 -0.29 -3.43
CA TYR A 53 1.61 -0.50 -2.43
C TYR A 53 0.35 0.24 -2.86
N LEU A 54 -0.80 -0.17 -2.34
CA LEU A 54 -2.04 0.58 -2.52
C LEU A 54 -2.27 1.53 -1.35
N ARG A 55 -2.70 2.74 -1.69
CA ARG A 55 -3.14 3.78 -0.76
C ARG A 55 -4.63 4.03 -0.96
N PHE A 56 -5.41 3.76 0.08
CA PHE A 56 -6.85 4.00 0.10
C PHE A 56 -7.12 5.22 0.97
N THR A 57 -7.77 6.24 0.40
CA THR A 57 -8.17 7.45 1.11
C THR A 57 -9.68 7.50 1.20
N ASP A 58 -10.24 7.53 2.42
CA ASP A 58 -11.68 7.74 2.64
C ASP A 58 -12.02 9.23 2.43
N LEU A 59 -12.77 9.56 1.40
CA LEU A 59 -13.14 10.95 1.09
C LEU A 59 -14.16 11.54 2.07
N ASN A 60 -14.88 10.69 2.82
CA ASN A 60 -15.71 11.17 3.93
C ASN A 60 -14.86 11.56 5.14
N ASN A 61 -13.66 10.98 5.28
CA ASN A 61 -12.71 11.26 6.35
C ASN A 61 -11.28 11.36 5.78
N PRO A 62 -10.91 12.44 5.07
CA PRO A 62 -9.67 12.48 4.27
C PRO A 62 -8.36 12.25 5.04
N ASN A 63 -8.39 12.39 6.37
CA ASN A 63 -7.26 12.08 7.25
C ASN A 63 -7.07 10.56 7.47
N GLN A 64 -8.01 9.72 7.03
CA GLN A 64 -7.94 8.26 7.12
C GLN A 64 -7.38 7.68 5.83
N VAL A 65 -6.08 7.38 5.86
CA VAL A 65 -5.35 6.76 4.77
C VAL A 65 -4.91 5.36 5.19
N TYR A 66 -5.28 4.37 4.39
CA TYR A 66 -4.98 2.96 4.62
C TYR A 66 -4.00 2.45 3.57
N ARG A 67 -2.94 1.76 4.01
CA ARG A 67 -1.85 1.31 3.14
C ARG A 67 -1.63 -0.20 3.25
N THR A 68 -1.64 -0.86 2.10
CA THR A 68 -1.30 -2.29 2.01
C THR A 68 0.18 -2.51 2.34
N PRO A 69 0.61 -3.76 2.59
CA PRO A 69 2.02 -4.12 2.43
C PRO A 69 2.51 -3.87 0.99
N LEU A 70 3.83 -3.90 0.83
CA LEU A 70 4.46 -3.94 -0.49
C LEU A 70 4.17 -5.27 -1.18
N PHE A 71 3.91 -5.22 -2.48
CA PHE A 71 3.75 -6.38 -3.37
C PHE A 71 4.24 -6.04 -4.79
N SER A 72 4.26 -7.03 -5.68
CA SER A 72 4.72 -6.82 -7.06
C SER A 72 3.62 -6.16 -7.89
N GLU A 73 3.97 -5.14 -8.66
CA GLU A 73 3.08 -4.48 -9.62
C GLU A 73 2.50 -5.46 -10.66
N LEU A 74 3.20 -6.57 -10.93
CA LEU A 74 2.73 -7.61 -11.84
C LEU A 74 1.46 -8.32 -11.36
N GLU A 75 1.14 -8.23 -10.06
CA GLU A 75 -0.08 -8.77 -9.46
C GLU A 75 -1.23 -7.75 -9.46
N LEU A 76 -0.96 -6.52 -9.91
CA LEU A 76 -1.90 -5.42 -9.81
C LEU A 76 -2.87 -5.36 -11.00
N ASP A 77 -4.16 -5.36 -10.68
CA ASP A 77 -5.23 -5.03 -11.61
C ASP A 77 -6.16 -4.01 -10.96
N MET A 78 -6.04 -2.75 -11.40
CA MET A 78 -6.71 -1.57 -10.82
C MET A 78 -8.20 -1.45 -11.16
N ARG A 79 -8.86 -2.50 -11.64
CA ARG A 79 -10.32 -2.52 -11.77
C ARG A 79 -10.94 -2.49 -10.38
N ALA A 80 -11.52 -1.34 -10.04
CA ALA A 80 -12.14 -1.12 -8.74
C ALA A 80 -13.45 -1.89 -8.61
N ASP A 81 -13.66 -2.46 -7.43
CA ASP A 81 -14.91 -3.12 -7.03
C ASP A 81 -15.29 -2.69 -5.62
N GLU A 82 -16.59 -2.70 -5.32
CA GLU A 82 -17.11 -2.25 -4.03
C GLU A 82 -18.51 -2.81 -3.78
N ASP A 83 -18.70 -3.34 -2.57
CA ASP A 83 -20.00 -3.77 -2.06
C ASP A 83 -20.28 -3.12 -0.69
N GLU A 84 -21.29 -3.60 0.03
CA GLU A 84 -21.64 -3.06 1.36
C GLU A 84 -20.52 -3.23 2.40
N LYS A 85 -19.70 -4.28 2.30
CA LYS A 85 -18.69 -4.68 3.28
C LYS A 85 -17.28 -4.31 2.86
N THR A 86 -16.96 -4.40 1.58
CA THR A 86 -15.60 -4.24 1.08
C THR A 86 -15.52 -3.16 0.01
N VAL A 87 -14.32 -2.63 -0.17
CA VAL A 87 -13.92 -1.80 -1.31
C VAL A 87 -12.52 -2.22 -1.71
N GLY A 88 -12.22 -2.27 -3.00
CA GLY A 88 -10.97 -2.85 -3.42
C GLY A 88 -10.69 -2.73 -4.90
N VAL A 89 -9.70 -3.50 -5.30
CA VAL A 89 -9.41 -3.82 -6.69
C VAL A 89 -9.32 -5.33 -6.80
N VAL A 90 -9.12 -5.85 -8.01
CA VAL A 90 -9.04 -7.29 -8.24
C VAL A 90 -7.99 -7.94 -7.32
N PHE A 91 -8.41 -8.96 -6.57
CA PHE A 91 -7.64 -9.70 -5.56
C PHE A 91 -7.14 -8.90 -4.34
N ILE A 92 -7.49 -7.62 -4.19
CA ILE A 92 -7.13 -6.82 -3.01
C ILE A 92 -8.36 -6.11 -2.48
N GLU A 93 -8.86 -6.58 -1.34
CA GLU A 93 -10.06 -6.07 -0.70
C GLU A 93 -9.73 -5.37 0.62
N PHE A 94 -10.41 -4.27 0.89
CA PHE A 94 -10.42 -3.56 2.17
C PHE A 94 -11.78 -3.72 2.83
N ASP A 95 -11.82 -4.37 4.00
CA ASP A 95 -13.03 -4.46 4.81
C ASP A 95 -13.32 -3.11 5.48
N LYS A 96 -14.49 -2.54 5.18
CA LYS A 96 -14.91 -1.20 5.65
C LYS A 96 -15.16 -1.16 7.15
N SER A 97 -15.50 -2.29 7.77
CA SER A 97 -15.82 -2.41 9.20
C SER A 97 -14.57 -2.69 10.03
N SER A 98 -13.84 -3.76 9.70
CA SER A 98 -12.64 -4.16 10.43
C SER A 98 -11.42 -3.34 10.07
N LYS A 99 -11.49 -2.52 9.00
CA LYS A 99 -10.39 -1.69 8.49
C LYS A 99 -9.14 -2.54 8.23
N ALA A 100 -9.32 -3.67 7.56
CA ALA A 100 -8.25 -4.63 7.29
C ALA A 100 -8.23 -5.04 5.82
N PHE A 101 -7.03 -5.31 5.28
CA PHE A 101 -6.87 -5.79 3.91
C PHE A 101 -6.85 -7.32 3.83
N THR A 102 -7.42 -7.85 2.74
CA THR A 102 -7.18 -9.23 2.28
C THR A 102 -6.55 -9.16 0.90
N LEU A 103 -5.39 -9.80 0.72
CA LEU A 103 -4.64 -9.82 -0.53
C LEU A 103 -4.51 -11.26 -1.05
N GLY A 104 -5.06 -11.53 -2.24
CA GLY A 104 -4.93 -12.79 -2.98
C GLY A 104 -3.74 -12.77 -3.94
N LEU A 105 -2.52 -12.58 -3.40
CA LEU A 105 -1.30 -12.49 -4.18
C LEU A 105 -0.85 -13.89 -4.65
N SER A 106 -0.41 -14.01 -5.90
CA SER A 106 0.06 -15.28 -6.46
C SER A 106 1.48 -15.64 -6.00
N SER A 107 2.32 -14.65 -5.68
CA SER A 107 3.68 -14.84 -5.16
C SER A 107 3.97 -13.83 -4.05
N PRO A 108 3.44 -14.06 -2.84
CA PRO A 108 3.56 -13.10 -1.76
C PRO A 108 5.01 -12.96 -1.28
N LYS A 109 5.62 -11.80 -1.56
CA LYS A 109 6.96 -11.46 -1.10
C LYS A 109 6.88 -10.60 0.15
N LYS A 110 7.23 -11.17 1.31
CA LYS A 110 7.38 -10.39 2.53
C LYS A 110 8.60 -9.47 2.41
N HIS A 111 8.41 -8.18 2.67
CA HIS A 111 9.48 -7.20 2.66
C HIS A 111 9.54 -6.47 3.99
N TRP A 112 10.74 -6.25 4.54
CA TRP A 112 10.91 -5.65 5.87
C TRP A 112 10.38 -4.20 5.94
N LEU A 113 10.45 -3.46 4.83
CA LEU A 113 9.88 -2.11 4.74
C LEU A 113 8.35 -2.06 4.92
N ASN A 114 7.65 -3.21 4.89
CA ASN A 114 6.23 -3.26 5.23
C ASN A 114 5.96 -2.70 6.63
N PHE A 115 6.94 -2.75 7.54
CA PHE A 115 6.85 -2.14 8.88
C PHE A 115 6.62 -0.62 8.85
N PHE A 116 7.10 0.06 7.81
CA PHE A 116 6.96 1.51 7.64
C PHE A 116 5.90 1.89 6.61
N ILE A 117 5.79 1.10 5.53
CA ILE A 117 4.89 1.38 4.41
C ILE A 117 3.45 0.97 4.74
N SER A 118 3.23 -0.19 5.34
CA SER A 118 1.88 -0.61 5.71
C SER A 118 1.49 -0.01 7.05
N ASN A 119 0.30 0.54 7.14
CA ASN A 119 -0.27 1.05 8.38
C ASN A 119 -1.63 0.40 8.73
N THR A 120 -2.02 -0.63 8.01
CA THR A 120 -3.33 -1.26 8.12
C THR A 120 -3.14 -2.76 8.34
N PRO A 121 -3.88 -3.39 9.27
CA PRO A 121 -3.89 -4.85 9.41
C PRO A 121 -4.18 -5.52 8.08
N TYR A 122 -3.48 -6.63 7.78
CA TYR A 122 -3.69 -7.34 6.53
C TYR A 122 -3.49 -8.84 6.69
N ARG A 123 -4.16 -9.60 5.82
CA ARG A 123 -3.93 -11.02 5.61
C ARG A 123 -3.64 -11.27 4.14
N VAL A 124 -2.63 -12.10 3.90
CA VAL A 124 -2.33 -12.60 2.57
C VAL A 124 -2.88 -14.01 2.46
N LEU A 125 -3.68 -14.27 1.43
CA LEU A 125 -4.16 -15.61 1.12
C LEU A 125 -3.06 -16.33 0.34
N GLU A 126 -2.62 -17.48 0.84
CA GLU A 126 -1.76 -18.38 0.07
C GLU A 126 -2.68 -19.20 -0.85
N ASN A 127 -2.35 -19.20 -2.15
CA ASN A 127 -3.00 -20.07 -3.14
C ASN A 127 -2.44 -21.49 -3.08
#